data_AF-A0A0Q9K096-F1
#
_entry.id   AF-A0A0Q9K096-F1
#
_cell.length_a   1.000
_cell.length_b   1.000
_cell.length_c   1.000
_cell.angle_alpha   90.00
_cell.angle_beta   90.00
_cell.angle_gamma   90.00
#
_symmetry.space_group_name_H-M   'P 1'
#
loop_
_entity.id
_entity.type
_entity.pdbx_description
1 polymer ?
#
loop_
_entity_poly.entity_id
_entity_poly.type
_entity_poly.pdbx_seq_one_letter_code
_entity_poly.pdbx_strand_id
1 'polypeptide(L)' 'MRVPLITLLILAFVGIALYEIPKLVRKKHLHDLVVFSSFFMFAFLFSFLQSIGVKFPNPLTVITNIVKLLNTYRFTP' A
#
# COMPACT_ATOMS: atom_id res chain seq x y z
N MET A 1 -11.08 17.14 -9.54
CA MET A 1 -11.37 16.09 -10.54
C MET A 1 -10.21 15.08 -10.53
N ARG A 2 -10.26 14.02 -9.70
CA ARG A 2 -9.16 13.02 -9.52
C ARG A 2 -9.41 11.67 -10.24
N VAL A 3 -10.37 11.65 -11.15
CA VAL A 3 -10.73 10.49 -11.98
C VAL A 3 -9.55 9.89 -12.77
N PRO A 4 -8.61 10.65 -13.37
CA PRO A 4 -7.55 10.04 -14.17
C PRO A 4 -6.59 9.14 -13.36
N LEU A 5 -6.39 9.43 -12.07
CA LEU A 5 -5.50 8.64 -11.21
C LEU A 5 -6.08 7.26 -10.92
N ILE A 6 -7.39 7.14 -10.78
CA ILE A 6 -8.06 5.87 -10.49
C ILE A 6 -8.04 4.97 -11.72
N THR A 7 -8.28 5.54 -12.91
CA THR A 7 -8.20 4.78 -14.17
C THR A 7 -6.80 4.24 -14.41
N LEU A 8 -5.76 5.07 -14.19
CA LEU A 8 -4.37 4.66 -14.36
C LEU A 8 -3.95 3.59 -13.33
N LEU A 9 -4.44 3.71 -12.09
CA LEU A 9 -4.22 2.72 -11.04
C LEU A 9 -4.79 1.36 -11.44
N ILE A 10 -6.05 1.32 -11.88
CA ILE A 10 -6.70 0.08 -12.32
C ILE A 10 -5.93 -0.51 -13.50
N LEU A 11 -5.56 0.30 -14.49
CA LEU A 11 -4.84 -0.16 -15.68
C LEU A 11 -3.47 -0.76 -15.33
N ALA A 12 -2.73 -0.14 -14.41
CA ALA A 12 -1.45 -0.65 -13.93
C ALA A 12 -1.60 -2.00 -13.21
N PHE A 13 -2.55 -2.11 -12.28
CA PHE A 13 -2.80 -3.37 -11.59
C PHE A 13 -3.25 -4.47 -12.56
N VAL A 14 -4.18 -4.18 -13.48
CA VAL A 14 -4.60 -5.16 -14.51
C VAL A 14 -3.42 -5.64 -15.36
N GLY A 15 -2.54 -4.73 -15.79
CA GLY A 15 -1.34 -5.10 -16.57
C GLY A 15 -0.40 -6.02 -15.81
N ILE A 16 -0.13 -5.72 -14.54
CA ILE A 16 0.71 -6.54 -13.66
C ILE A 16 0.07 -7.92 -13.47
N ALA A 17 -1.23 -7.96 -13.13
CA ALA A 17 -1.97 -9.20 -12.91
C ALA A 17 -1.95 -10.10 -14.16
N LEU A 18 -2.18 -9.54 -15.35
CA LEU A 18 -2.13 -10.29 -16.61
C LEU A 18 -0.75 -10.82 -16.97
N TYR A 19 0.33 -10.23 -16.45
CA TYR A 19 1.68 -10.72 -16.68
C TYR A 19 2.10 -11.78 -15.64
N GLU A 20 1.82 -11.54 -14.36
CA GLU A 20 2.27 -12.40 -13.26
C GLU A 20 1.36 -13.62 -13.02
N ILE A 21 0.04 -13.47 -13.06
CA ILE A 21 -0.91 -14.57 -12.81
C ILE A 21 -0.69 -15.75 -13.76
N PRO A 22 -0.68 -15.60 -15.10
CA PRO A 22 -0.49 -16.73 -16.00
C PRO A 22 0.89 -17.36 -15.87
N LYS A 23 1.92 -16.57 -15.53
CA LYS A 23 3.27 -17.07 -15.26
C LYS A 23 3.32 -17.95 -14.02
N LEU A 24 2.63 -17.57 -12.95
CA LEU A 24 2.55 -18.35 -11.70
C LEU A 24 1.67 -19.59 -11.86
N VAL A 25 0.52 -19.46 -12.54
CA VAL A 25 -0.37 -20.60 -12.85
C VAL A 25 0.34 -21.66 -13.68
N ARG A 26 1.12 -21.25 -14.71
CA ARG A 26 1.90 -22.19 -15.54
C ARG A 26 2.97 -22.96 -14.76
N LYS A 27 3.55 -22.37 -13.72
CA LYS A 27 4.55 -23.05 -12.88
C LYS A 27 3.95 -23.99 -11.82
N LYS A 28 2.62 -24.16 -11.74
CA LYS A 28 1.91 -24.95 -10.70
C LYS A 28 2.18 -24.51 -9.24
N HIS A 29 2.77 -23.34 -9.03
CA HIS A 29 3.00 -22.81 -7.69
C HIS A 29 1.76 -22.06 -7.19
N LEU A 30 0.73 -22.82 -6.79
CA LEU A 30 -0.50 -22.25 -6.24
C LEU A 30 -0.26 -21.49 -4.93
N HIS A 31 0.71 -21.92 -4.12
CA HIS A 31 1.11 -21.19 -2.92
C HIS A 31 1.65 -19.81 -3.26
N ASP A 32 2.55 -19.71 -4.24
CA ASP A 32 3.10 -18.43 -4.69
C ASP A 32 2.00 -17.53 -5.26
N LEU A 33 1.02 -18.12 -5.95
CA LEU A 33 -0.12 -17.38 -6.50
C LEU A 33 -1.00 -16.80 -5.39
N VAL A 34 -1.23 -17.54 -4.31
CA VAL A 34 -2.00 -17.07 -3.16
C VAL A 34 -1.27 -15.95 -2.43
N VAL A 35 0.05 -16.08 -2.20
CA VAL A 35 0.85 -15.03 -1.56
C VAL A 35 0.88 -13.76 -2.41
N PHE A 36 1.15 -13.91 -3.70
CA PHE A 36 1.14 -12.81 -4.66
C PHE A 36 -0.23 -12.12 -4.68
N SER A 37 -1.31 -12.88 -4.87
CA SER A 37 -2.67 -12.35 -4.95
C SER A 37 -3.08 -11.64 -3.66
N SER A 38 -2.73 -12.20 -2.49
CA SER A 38 -2.97 -11.57 -1.19
C SER A 38 -2.27 -10.21 -1.09
N PHE A 39 -0.95 -10.16 -1.32
CA PHE A 39 -0.19 -8.91 -1.31
C PHE A 39 -0.69 -7.90 -2.35
N PHE A 40 -1.02 -8.39 -3.54
CA PHE A 40 -1.52 -7.60 -4.64
C PHE A 40 -2.87 -6.95 -4.30
N MET A 41 -3.77 -7.71 -3.67
CA MET A 41 -5.06 -7.23 -3.21
C MET A 41 -4.92 -6.21 -2.08
N PHE A 42 -3.99 -6.42 -1.14
CA PHE A 42 -3.67 -5.42 -0.12
C PHE A 42 -3.13 -4.13 -0.76
N ALA A 43 -2.15 -4.22 -1.66
CA ALA A 43 -1.59 -3.07 -2.35
C ALA A 43 -2.65 -2.29 -3.13
N PHE A 44 -3.56 -2.98 -3.81
CA PHE A 44 -4.69 -2.36 -4.50
C PHE A 44 -5.62 -1.65 -3.52
N LEU A 45 -5.99 -2.32 -2.42
CA LEU A 45 -6.89 -1.76 -1.41
C LEU A 45 -6.30 -0.49 -0.79
N PHE A 46 -5.02 -0.52 -0.37
CA PHE A 46 -4.33 0.65 0.17
C PHE A 46 -4.27 1.80 -0.84
N SER A 47 -3.90 1.49 -2.09
CA SER A 47 -3.82 2.50 -3.15
C SER A 47 -5.19 3.09 -3.48
N PHE A 48 -6.24 2.27 -3.45
CA PHE A 48 -7.62 2.70 -3.67
C PHE A 48 -8.11 3.59 -2.54
N LEU A 49 -7.93 3.18 -1.27
CA LEU A 49 -8.26 3.97 -0.08
C LEU A 49 -7.54 5.33 -0.12
N GLN A 50 -6.25 5.34 -0.46
CA GLN A 50 -5.49 6.58 -0.59
C GLN A 50 -6.01 7.46 -1.74
N SER A 51 -6.42 6.86 -2.86
CA SER A 51 -6.95 7.56 -4.03
C SER A 51 -8.31 8.22 -3.78
N ILE A 52 -9.20 7.57 -3.02
CA ILE A 52 -10.48 8.15 -2.57
C ILE A 52 -10.31 9.19 -1.45
N GLY A 53 -9.07 9.44 -1.00
CA GLY A 53 -8.74 10.50 -0.05
C GLY A 53 -8.77 10.07 1.41
N VAL A 54 -8.79 8.76 1.70
CA VAL A 54 -8.55 8.28 3.07
C VAL A 54 -7.13 8.68 3.45
N LYS A 55 -7.03 9.61 4.40
CA LYS A 55 -5.76 10.06 4.95
C LYS A 55 -5.25 8.98 5.90
N PHE A 56 -4.28 8.20 5.45
CA PHE A 56 -3.52 7.35 6.37
C PHE A 56 -2.80 8.26 7.38
N PRO A 57 -2.89 7.97 8.69
CA PRO A 57 -2.15 8.73 9.68
C PRO A 57 -0.68 8.70 9.29
N ASN A 58 -0.09 9.88 9.08
CA ASN A 58 1.29 9.98 8.65
C ASN A 58 2.18 9.40 9.77
N PRO A 59 2.96 8.33 9.51
CA PRO A 59 3.84 7.75 10.52
C PRO A 59 4.84 8.78 11.07
N LEU A 60 5.21 9.76 10.24
CA LEU A 60 6.08 10.85 10.66
C LEU A 60 5.46 11.66 11.79
N THR A 61 4.14 11.86 11.80
CA THR A 61 3.44 12.56 12.89
C THR A 61 3.59 11.79 14.21
N VAL A 62 3.44 10.47 14.17
CA VAL A 62 3.62 9.60 15.33
C VAL A 62 5.07 9.67 15.82
N ILE A 63 6.03 9.55 14.91
CA ILE A 63 7.47 9.64 15.23
C ILE A 63 7.80 11.01 15.84
N THR A 64 7.34 12.11 15.24
CA THR A 64 7.57 13.46 15.80
C THR A 64 6.92 13.65 17.16
N ASN A 65 5.77 13.04 17.42
CA ASN A 65 5.14 13.10 18.73
C ASN A 65 5.97 12.35 19.78
N ILE A 66 6.46 11.15 19.46
CA ILE A 66 7.35 10.38 20.34
C ILE A 66 8.66 11.14 20.59
N VAL A 67 9.29 11.67 19.53
CA VAL A 67 10.53 12.45 19.64
C VAL A 67 10.32 13.71 20.48
N LYS A 68 9.22 14.45 20.28
CA LYS A 68 8.88 15.60 21.14
C LYS A 68 8.69 15.16 22.60
N LEU A 69 7.97 14.07 22.84
CA LEU A 69 7.74 13.55 24.20
C LEU A 69 9.07 13.27 24.90
N LEU A 70 9.97 12.52 24.25
CA LEU A 70 11.30 12.20 24.76
C LEU A 70 12.16 13.44 24.98
N ASN A 71 12.06 14.42 24.07
CA ASN A 71 12.80 15.68 24.20
C ASN A 71 12.27 16.51 25.38
N THR A 72 10.95 16.59 25.56
CA THR A 72 10.32 17.29 26.68
C THR A 72 10.70 16.69 28.04
N TYR A 73 10.84 15.36 28.16
CA TYR A 73 11.36 14.72 29.39
C TYR A 73 12.85 14.92 29.62
N ARG A 74 13.63 15.22 28.56
CA ARG A 74 15.08 15.47 28.65
C ARG A 74 15.41 16.90 29.10
N PHE A 75 14.43 17.81 29.13
CA PHE A 75 14.60 19.25 29.38
C PHE A 75 13.65 19.82 30.46
N THR A 76 13.27 19.07 31.48
CA THR A 76 12.78 19.64 32.74
C THR A 76 13.97 20.06 33.61
N PRO A 77 14.11 21.34 34.01
CA PRO A 77 15.10 21.77 35.00
C PRO A 77 14.84 21.18 36.39
#